data_AF-A0A944VK06-F1
#
_entry.id   AF-A0A944VK06-F1
#
_cell.length_a   1.000
_cell.length_b   1.000
_cell.length_c   1.000
_cell.angle_alpha   90.00
_cell.angle_beta   90.00
_cell.angle_gamma   90.00
#
_symmetry.space_group_name_H-M   'P 1'
#
loop_
_entity.id
_entity.type
_entity.pdbx_description
1 polymer ?
#
loop_
_entity_poly.entity_id
_entity_poly.type
_entity_poly.pdbx_seq_one_letter_code
_entity_poly.pdbx_strand_id
1 'polypeptide(L)'
;MATITPLDIKKLAKLSNIALREEEIAPLTKQIDDILSYAQCVVQAAQEVKLASRSKINVFRPDQALKTDPEPLLAQAPQREQNYFVVPVILKKDS
;
A
#
# COMPACT_ATOMS: atom_id res chain seq x y z
N MET A 1 12.46 -12.25 20.07
CA MET A 1 11.40 -11.24 19.90
C MET A 1 11.85 -10.29 18.80
N ALA A 2 11.02 -10.07 17.78
CA ALA A 2 11.36 -9.09 16.75
C ALA A 2 11.04 -7.70 17.32
N THR A 3 12.01 -7.08 17.99
CA THR A 3 11.86 -5.72 18.50
C THR A 3 11.85 -4.76 17.33
N ILE A 4 10.75 -4.03 17.13
CA ILE A 4 10.70 -2.99 16.10
C ILE A 4 11.50 -1.77 16.56
N THR A 5 12.31 -1.24 15.64
CA THR A 5 13.09 -0.03 15.89
C THR A 5 12.46 1.19 15.22
N PRO A 6 12.79 2.41 15.67
CA PRO A 6 12.39 3.65 14.97
C PRO A 6 12.81 3.69 13.50
N LEU A 7 13.92 3.04 13.16
CA LEU A 7 14.39 2.91 11.77
C LEU A 7 13.44 2.06 10.93
N ASP A 8 12.82 1.03 11.52
CA ASP A 8 11.87 0.17 10.82
C ASP A 8 10.55 0.91 10.56
N ILE A 9 10.13 1.80 11.45
CA ILE A 9 9.00 2.72 11.22
C ILE A 9 9.30 3.66 10.04
N LYS A 10 10.51 4.24 9.97
CA LYS A 10 10.91 5.09 8.82
C LYS A 10 10.92 4.31 7.50
N LYS A 11 11.38 3.06 7.51
CA LYS A 11 11.35 2.18 6.32
C LYS A 11 9.92 1.85 5.90
N LEU A 12 9.06 1.52 6.86
CA LEU A 12 7.67 1.19 6.61
C LEU A 12 6.91 2.39 6.01
N ALA A 13 7.12 3.59 6.58
CA ALA A 13 6.56 4.82 6.05
C ALA A 13 6.97 5.09 4.60
N LYS A 14 8.26 4.87 4.28
CA LYS A 14 8.76 4.99 2.91
C LYS A 14 8.11 3.99 1.96
N LEU A 15 7.93 2.73 2.37
CA LEU A 15 7.26 1.70 1.55
C LEU A 15 5.78 2.02 1.32
N SER A 16 5.11 2.60 2.31
CA SER A 16 3.71 3.00 2.24
C SER A 16 3.49 4.39 1.64
N ASN A 17 4.55 5.10 1.25
CA ASN A 17 4.51 6.48 0.76
C ASN A 17 3.78 7.44 1.73
N ILE A 18 4.07 7.30 3.03
CA ILE A 18 3.52 8.13 4.11
C ILE A 18 4.63 9.06 4.62
N ALA A 19 4.35 10.36 4.64
CA ALA A 19 5.22 11.33 5.31
C ALA A 19 4.98 11.28 6.83
N LEU A 20 6.03 11.04 7.61
CA LEU A 20 5.98 11.03 9.07
C LEU A 20 6.77 12.20 9.65
N ARG A 21 6.23 12.84 10.69
CA ARG A 21 6.95 13.80 11.53
C ARG A 21 7.79 13.05 12.56
N GLU A 22 8.92 13.60 12.97
CA GLU A 22 9.82 12.95 13.94
C GLU A 22 9.14 12.71 15.30
N GLU A 23 8.22 13.58 15.72
CA GLU A 23 7.41 13.43 16.93
C GLU A 23 6.45 12.22 16.89
N GLU A 24 6.08 11.73 15.71
CA GLU A 24 5.17 10.60 15.54
C GLU A 24 5.89 9.25 15.63
N ILE A 25 7.21 9.23 15.51
CA ILE A 25 7.98 7.98 15.38
C ILE A 25 7.99 7.20 16.68
N ALA A 26 8.26 7.86 17.81
CA ALA A 26 8.26 7.21 19.11
C ALA A 26 6.90 6.59 19.49
N PRO A 27 5.75 7.30 19.39
CA PRO A 27 4.46 6.69 19.68
C PRO A 27 4.08 5.60 18.68
N LEU A 28 4.37 5.76 17.38
CA LEU A 28 4.09 4.73 16.38
C LEU A 28 4.91 3.46 16.61
N THR A 29 6.18 3.59 17.03
CA THR A 29 7.02 2.44 17.36
C THR A 29 6.36 1.57 18.43
N LYS A 30 5.82 2.20 19.49
CA LYS A 30 5.12 1.49 20.56
C LYS A 30 3.81 0.87 20.08
N GLN A 31 2.99 1.63 19.35
CA GLN A 31 1.70 1.13 18.85
C GLN A 31 1.86 -0.07 17.92
N ILE A 32 2.86 -0.05 17.04
CA ILE A 32 3.13 -1.18 16.14
C ILE A 32 3.65 -2.39 16.92
N ASP A 33 4.47 -2.19 17.96
CA ASP A 33 4.91 -3.28 18.83
C ASP A 33 3.74 -3.95 19.57
N ASP A 34 2.77 -3.16 20.06
CA ASP A 34 1.54 -3.65 20.67
C ASP A 34 0.68 -4.45 19.66
N ILE A 35 0.55 -3.94 18.41
CA ILE A 35 -0.19 -4.63 17.34
C ILE A 35 0.47 -5.95 16.96
N LEU A 36 1.79 -5.99 16.84
CA LEU A 36 2.52 -7.22 16.53
C LEU A 36 2.42 -8.25 17.65
N SER A 37 2.49 -7.79 18.89
CA SER A 37 2.26 -8.61 20.08
C SER A 37 0.86 -9.23 20.06
N TYR A 38 -0.16 -8.45 19.73
CA TYR A 38 -1.52 -8.98 19.56
C TYR A 38 -1.62 -9.97 18.39
N ALA A 39 -1.06 -9.63 17.22
CA ALA A 39 -1.13 -10.47 16.02
C ALA A 39 -0.50 -11.86 16.21
N GLN A 40 0.40 -12.04 17.18
CA GLN A 40 0.95 -13.36 17.52
C GLN A 40 -0.10 -14.36 17.99
N CYS A 41 -1.25 -13.93 18.53
CA CYS A 41 -2.33 -14.85 18.87
C CYS A 41 -2.86 -15.62 17.65
N VAL A 42 -2.78 -15.01 16.46
CA VAL A 42 -3.18 -15.64 15.20
C VAL A 42 -2.23 -16.78 14.83
N VAL A 43 -0.93 -16.67 15.14
CA VAL A 43 0.05 -17.74 14.89
C VAL A 43 -0.29 -19.00 15.68
N GLN A 44 -0.80 -18.83 16.90
CA GLN A 44 -1.26 -19.96 17.74
C GLN A 44 -2.56 -20.57 17.18
N ALA A 45 -3.51 -19.74 16.74
CA ALA A 45 -4.79 -20.21 16.20
C ALA A 45 -4.71 -20.77 14.76
N ALA A 46 -3.70 -20.38 13.98
CA ALA A 46 -3.58 -20.75 12.56
C ALA A 46 -3.10 -22.20 12.32
N GLN A 47 -2.58 -22.88 13.35
CA GLN A 47 -2.12 -24.27 13.21
C GLN A 47 -3.24 -25.26 12.87
N GLU A 48 -4.49 -24.91 13.21
CA GLU A 48 -5.65 -25.80 13.06
C GLU A 48 -6.51 -25.48 11.83
N VAL A 49 -6.16 -24.45 11.04
CA VAL A 49 -7.02 -23.95 9.95
C VAL A 49 -6.48 -24.36 8.59
N LYS A 50 -7.25 -25.15 7.85
CA LYS A 50 -7.04 -25.30 6.40
C LYS A 50 -7.37 -23.97 5.71
N LEU A 51 -6.37 -23.34 5.11
CA LEU A 51 -6.56 -22.16 4.26
C LEU A 51 -7.63 -22.47 3.21
N ALA A 52 -8.67 -21.64 3.16
CA ALA A 52 -9.69 -21.74 2.12
C ALA A 52 -9.03 -21.45 0.76
N SER A 53 -8.68 -22.50 0.02
CA SER A 53 -8.21 -22.36 -1.35
C SER A 53 -9.38 -21.86 -2.18
N ARG A 54 -9.26 -20.64 -2.74
CA ARG A 54 -10.13 -20.23 -3.84
C ARG A 54 -9.92 -21.19 -5.01
N SER A 55 -10.98 -21.40 -5.79
CA SER A 55 -10.93 -22.30 -6.95
C SER A 55 -9.79 -21.89 -7.89
N LYS A 56 -8.87 -22.82 -8.18
CA LYS A 56 -7.74 -22.63 -9.09
C LYS A 56 -8.20 -22.84 -10.53
N ILE A 57 -9.13 -22.01 -10.98
CA ILE A 57 -9.59 -22.01 -12.37
C ILE A 57 -9.12 -20.74 -13.06
N ASN A 58 -8.79 -20.87 -14.34
CA ASN A 58 -8.43 -19.72 -15.15
C ASN A 58 -9.70 -18.93 -15.49
N VAL A 59 -9.74 -17.66 -15.08
CA VAL A 59 -10.82 -16.73 -15.43
C VAL A 59 -10.29 -15.84 -16.54
N PHE A 60 -10.69 -16.11 -17.78
CA PHE A 60 -10.28 -15.33 -18.94
C PHE A 60 -11.33 -14.28 -19.29
N ARG A 61 -10.86 -13.08 -19.67
CA ARG A 61 -11.67 -12.04 -20.30
C ARG A 61 -11.59 -12.22 -21.82
N PRO A 62 -12.69 -12.09 -22.58
CA PRO A 62 -12.63 -12.11 -24.04
C PRO A 62 -11.78 -10.95 -24.58
N ASP A 63 -11.02 -11.21 -25.65
CA ASP A 63 -10.19 -10.20 -26.31
C ASP A 63 -11.03 -9.33 -27.25
N GLN A 64 -11.80 -8.42 -26.65
CA GLN A 64 -12.65 -7.48 -27.37
C GLN A 64 -12.32 -6.07 -26.91
N ALA A 65 -12.14 -5.15 -27.87
CA ALA A 65 -11.95 -3.75 -27.60
C ALA A 65 -13.28 -3.12 -27.15
N LEU A 66 -13.25 -2.42 -26.03
CA LEU A 66 -14.38 -1.64 -25.53
C LEU A 66 -14.08 -0.16 -25.74
N LYS A 67 -15.06 0.60 -26.25
CA LYS A 67 -14.95 2.06 -26.32
C LYS A 67 -15.05 2.61 -24.89
N THR A 68 -14.15 3.51 -24.54
CA THR A 68 -14.13 4.18 -23.23
C THR A 68 -14.11 5.69 -23.42
N ASP A 69 -14.83 6.41 -22.55
CA ASP A 69 -14.82 7.86 -22.48
C ASP A 69 -13.84 8.30 -21.37
N PRO A 70 -12.81 9.11 -21.67
CA PRO A 70 -11.86 9.57 -20.66
C PRO A 70 -12.41 10.70 -19.77
N GLU A 71 -13.46 11.42 -20.18
CA GLU A 71 -13.95 12.60 -19.44
C GLU A 71 -14.36 12.30 -17.98
N PRO A 72 -15.12 11.23 -17.66
CA PRO A 72 -15.51 10.92 -16.29
C PRO A 72 -14.32 10.70 -15.36
N LEU A 73 -13.21 10.16 -15.89
CA LEU A 73 -11.98 9.93 -15.14
C LEU A 73 -11.20 11.24 -14.97
N LEU A 74 -11.05 12.01 -16.04
CA LEU A 74 -10.31 13.28 -16.02
C LEU A 74 -11.03 14.36 -15.20
N ALA A 75 -12.35 14.33 -15.11
CA ALA A 75 -13.13 15.22 -14.26
C ALA A 75 -12.83 15.03 -12.76
N GLN A 76 -12.29 13.88 -12.36
CA GLN A 76 -11.89 13.58 -10.99
C GLN A 76 -10.39 13.87 -10.73
N ALA A 77 -9.64 14.27 -11.75
CA ALA A 77 -8.23 14.59 -11.62
C ALA A 77 -8.03 15.86 -10.78
N PRO A 78 -7.14 15.86 -9.77
CA PRO A 78 -6.81 17.08 -9.02
C PRO A 78 -6.29 18.22 -9.91
N GLN A 79 -5.54 17.88 -10.96
CA GLN A 79 -5.07 18.81 -11.97
C GLN A 79 -4.98 18.08 -13.32
N ARG A 80 -5.48 18.71 -14.38
CA ARG A 80 -5.43 18.18 -15.75
C ARG A 80 -4.91 19.21 -16.74
N GLU A 81 -4.24 18.72 -17.77
CA GLU A 81 -3.87 19.50 -18.95
C GLU A 81 -4.31 18.70 -20.18
N GLN A 82 -5.29 19.23 -20.93
CA GLN A 82 -5.96 18.49 -22.00
C GLN A 82 -6.43 17.11 -21.52
N ASN A 83 -5.94 16.03 -22.16
CA ASN A 83 -6.26 14.64 -21.83
C ASN A 83 -5.21 13.98 -20.92
N TYR A 84 -4.44 14.77 -20.16
CA TYR A 84 -3.36 14.28 -19.30
C TYR A 84 -3.55 14.67 -17.84
N PHE A 85 -3.10 13.79 -16.94
CA PHE A 85 -2.93 14.10 -15.52
C PHE A 85 -1.64 14.89 -15.33
N VAL A 86 -1.72 15.99 -14.58
CA VAL A 86 -0.53 16.78 -14.26
C VAL A 86 0.09 16.21 -12.99
N VAL A 87 1.38 15.87 -13.06
CA VAL A 87 2.18 15.37 -11.93
C VAL A 87 3.50 16.13 -11.85
N PRO A 88 4.09 16.26 -10.65
CA PRO A 88 5.45 16.77 -10.50
C PRO A 88 6.44 15.93 -11.32
N VAL A 89 7.36 16.62 -12.01
CA VAL A 89 8.36 15.97 -12.86
C VAL A 89 9.29 15.09 -12.02
N ILE A 90 9.48 13.83 -12.44
CA ILE A 90 10.25 12.80 -11.73
C ILE A 90 11.73 12.76 -12.17
N LEU A 91 12.22 13.80 -12.86
CA LEU A 91 13.60 13.88 -13.32
C LEU A 91 14.51 14.21 -12.13
N LYS A 92 15.17 13.19 -11.58
CA LYS A 92 16.33 13.41 -10.72
C LYS A 92 17.45 14.00 -11.58
N LYS A 93 17.82 15.24 -11.31
CA LYS A 93 19.13 15.76 -11.73
C LYS A 93 20.13 15.23 -10.72
N ASP A 94 20.69 14.05 -10.99
CA ASP A 94 21.89 13.60 -10.28
C ASP A 94 23.00 14.61 -10.62
N SER A 95 23.41 15.41 -9.64
CA SER A 95 24.60 16.28 -9.68
C SER A 95 25.57 15.80 -8.62
#